data_AF-A0A392PA08-F1
#
_entry.id   AF-A0A392PA08-F1
#
_cell.length_a   1.000
_cell.length_b   1.000
_cell.length_c   1.000
_cell.angle_alpha   90.00
_cell.angle_beta   90.00
_cell.angle_gamma   90.00
#
_symmetry.space_group_name_H-M   'P 1'
#
loop_
_entity.id
_entity.type
_entity.pdbx_description
1 polymer ?
#
loop_
_entity_poly.entity_id
_entity_poly.type
_entity_poly.pdbx_seq_one_letter_code
_entity_poly.pdbx_strand_id
1 'polypeptide(L)'
;MLQISSRWDPFEACRPIIGEAPVFYPTYEEFEDTLGYIAKIRPLAEPYGICKVVPPACWVPPCPLKDKEIWENAKFPTRIQQVDLLQNREPMRKKSRGRKRKRGKPSKMGACNRRTVNSCSEADATTSESDDKFGFQSGPDFTLKEFQQYDNSFKDCYFQLNDCKDGE
;
A
#
# COMPACT_ATOMS: atom_id res chain seq x y z
N MET A 1 -7.42 -13.59 18.95
CA MET A 1 -6.25 -13.88 18.09
C MET A 1 -6.77 -14.49 16.80
N LEU A 2 -6.36 -13.97 15.65
CA LEU A 2 -6.66 -14.62 14.37
C LEU A 2 -5.87 -15.94 14.32
N GLN A 3 -6.57 -17.06 14.17
CA GLN A 3 -5.94 -18.38 14.03
C GLN A 3 -5.28 -18.45 12.66
N ILE A 4 -3.95 -18.37 12.61
CA ILE A 4 -3.19 -18.52 11.37
C ILE A 4 -3.21 -20.02 11.02
N SER A 5 -4.04 -20.40 10.05
CA SER A 5 -4.20 -21.79 9.61
C SER A 5 -3.16 -22.21 8.56
N SER A 6 -2.64 -21.26 7.80
CA SER A 6 -1.66 -21.48 6.73
C SER A 6 -0.23 -21.53 7.27
N ARG A 7 0.59 -22.41 6.71
CA ARG A 7 1.98 -22.66 7.13
C ARG A 7 2.95 -22.47 5.96
N TRP A 8 4.19 -22.12 6.28
CA TRP A 8 5.27 -22.08 5.29
C TRP A 8 5.58 -23.47 4.73
N ASP A 9 5.62 -23.58 3.41
CA ASP A 9 6.15 -24.76 2.69
C ASP A 9 7.40 -24.35 1.89
N PRO A 10 8.61 -24.82 2.28
CA PRO A 10 9.83 -24.51 1.56
C PRO A 10 10.00 -25.32 0.25
N PHE A 11 9.32 -26.46 0.09
CA PHE A 11 9.47 -27.33 -1.08
C PHE A 11 8.67 -26.84 -2.28
N GLU A 12 7.54 -26.17 -2.05
CA GLU A 12 6.73 -25.50 -3.08
C GLU A 12 7.11 -24.02 -3.30
N ALA A 13 8.34 -23.64 -2.94
CA ALA A 13 8.81 -22.27 -3.08
C ALA A 13 8.87 -21.81 -4.55
N CYS A 14 8.00 -20.87 -4.92
CA CYS A 14 7.89 -20.31 -6.26
C CYS A 14 8.73 -19.02 -6.44
N ARG A 15 10.01 -19.02 -6.04
CA ARG A 15 10.87 -17.82 -6.17
C ARG A 15 11.20 -17.55 -7.65
N PRO A 16 10.87 -16.38 -8.21
CA PRO A 16 11.17 -16.07 -9.61
C PRO A 16 12.65 -15.77 -9.82
N ILE A 17 13.17 -16.12 -11.00
CA ILE A 17 14.53 -15.78 -11.44
C ILE A 17 14.47 -14.40 -12.12
N ILE A 18 14.95 -13.36 -11.43
CA ILE A 18 14.88 -11.96 -11.88
C ILE A 18 16.28 -11.35 -11.76
N GLY A 19 16.69 -10.54 -12.73
CA GLY A 19 17.94 -9.78 -12.67
C GLY A 19 17.91 -8.69 -11.59
N GLU A 20 19.07 -8.38 -11.00
CA GLU A 20 19.16 -7.32 -10.00
C GLU A 20 19.08 -5.93 -10.64
N ALA A 21 18.42 -5.01 -9.94
CA ALA A 21 18.44 -3.60 -10.29
C ALA A 21 19.81 -2.97 -9.95
N PRO A 22 20.27 -1.95 -10.69
CA PRO A 22 21.55 -1.31 -10.42
C PRO A 22 21.59 -0.70 -9.02
N VAL A 23 22.73 -0.85 -8.36
CA VAL A 23 23.02 -0.31 -7.02
C VAL A 23 24.07 0.78 -7.13
N PHE A 24 23.77 1.96 -6.59
CA PHE A 24 24.66 3.12 -6.62
C PHE A 24 25.11 3.51 -5.21
N TYR A 25 26.37 3.93 -5.11
CA TYR A 25 27.03 4.32 -3.87
C TYR A 25 27.59 5.74 -4.01
N PRO A 26 26.75 6.77 -3.82
CA PRO A 26 27.18 8.16 -3.89
C PRO A 26 28.29 8.46 -2.87
N THR A 27 29.23 9.29 -3.30
CA THR A 27 30.13 10.00 -2.39
C THR A 27 29.37 11.05 -1.58
N TYR A 28 29.99 11.61 -0.54
CA TYR A 28 29.37 12.66 0.28
C TYR A 28 28.99 13.90 -0.56
N GLU A 29 29.89 14.36 -1.43
CA GLU A 29 29.67 15.52 -2.30
C GLU A 29 28.50 15.29 -3.28
N GLU A 30 28.42 14.10 -3.86
CA GLU A 30 27.31 13.72 -4.72
C GLU A 30 25.99 13.60 -3.96
N PHE A 31 26.04 13.17 -2.70
CA PHE A 31 24.85 13.03 -1.87
C PHE A 31 24.29 14.37 -1.40
N GLU A 32 25.13 15.42 -1.35
CA GLU A 32 24.71 16.78 -1.04
C GLU A 32 23.76 17.34 -2.11
N ASP A 33 24.08 17.14 -3.41
CA ASP A 33 23.19 17.51 -4.52
C ASP A 33 22.34 16.31 -4.98
N THR A 34 21.21 16.10 -4.29
CA THR A 34 20.29 14.98 -4.58
C THR A 34 19.77 15.02 -6.02
N LEU A 35 19.39 16.19 -6.54
CA LEU A 35 18.81 16.31 -7.88
C LEU A 35 19.87 16.12 -8.96
N GLY A 36 21.07 16.69 -8.76
CA GLY A 36 22.22 16.47 -9.64
C GLY A 36 22.62 15.01 -9.68
N TYR A 37 22.66 14.32 -8.54
CA TYR A 37 22.96 12.90 -8.50
C TYR A 37 21.90 12.04 -9.20
N ILE A 38 20.60 12.32 -8.99
CA ILE A 38 19.52 11.65 -9.73
C ILE A 38 19.68 11.85 -11.24
N ALA A 39 19.99 13.08 -11.69
CA ALA A 39 20.23 13.36 -13.10
C ALA A 39 21.45 12.60 -13.64
N LYS A 40 22.51 12.47 -12.85
CA LYS A 40 23.73 11.72 -13.18
C LYS A 40 23.46 10.22 -13.36
N ILE A 41 22.69 9.60 -12.47
CA ILE A 41 22.42 8.15 -12.52
C ILE A 41 21.25 7.78 -13.45
N ARG A 42 20.38 8.73 -13.81
CA ARG A 42 19.22 8.50 -14.69
C ARG A 42 19.54 7.69 -15.95
N PRO A 43 20.52 8.04 -16.82
CA PRO A 43 20.78 7.28 -18.04
C PRO A 43 21.19 5.82 -17.79
N LEU A 44 21.71 5.51 -16.59
CA LEU A 44 22.10 4.15 -16.19
C LEU A 44 20.93 3.36 -15.55
N ALA A 45 20.06 4.05 -14.81
CA ALA A 45 18.97 3.43 -14.05
C ALA A 45 17.66 3.32 -14.84
N GLU A 46 17.39 4.27 -15.74
CA GLU A 46 16.13 4.38 -16.49
C GLU A 46 15.77 3.13 -17.29
N PRO A 47 16.70 2.41 -17.96
CA PRO A 47 16.39 1.17 -18.66
C PRO A 47 15.83 0.06 -17.75
N TYR A 48 16.14 0.09 -16.46
CA TYR A 48 15.69 -0.89 -15.47
C TYR A 48 14.37 -0.47 -14.79
N GLY A 49 13.97 0.80 -14.91
CA GLY A 49 12.80 1.38 -14.25
C GLY A 49 12.94 1.64 -12.74
N ILE A 50 13.80 0.88 -12.04
CA ILE A 50 14.12 1.04 -10.62
C ILE A 50 15.63 0.92 -10.38
N CYS A 51 16.12 1.53 -9.30
CA CYS A 51 17.49 1.37 -8.82
C CYS A 51 17.55 1.47 -7.28
N LYS A 52 18.66 1.02 -6.69
CA LYS A 52 18.93 1.14 -5.26
C LYS A 52 20.05 2.16 -5.05
N VAL A 53 19.84 3.13 -4.15
CA VAL A 53 20.89 4.06 -3.72
C VAL A 53 21.22 3.75 -2.27
N VAL A 54 22.48 3.42 -2.00
CA VAL A 54 22.98 3.20 -0.64
C VAL A 54 23.62 4.51 -0.17
N PRO A 55 23.07 5.19 0.84
CA PRO A 55 23.65 6.43 1.34
C PRO A 55 25.11 6.25 1.78
N PRO A 56 25.92 7.33 1.76
CA PRO A 56 27.28 7.27 2.30
C PRO A 56 27.25 6.94 3.80
N ALA A 57 28.28 6.25 4.30
CA ALA A 57 28.31 5.71 5.66
C ALA A 57 28.16 6.78 6.77
N CYS A 58 28.52 8.03 6.49
CA CYS A 58 28.36 9.15 7.42
C CYS A 58 26.93 9.66 7.53
N TRP A 59 26.03 9.28 6.61
CA TRP A 59 24.64 9.72 6.61
C TRP A 59 23.76 8.76 7.41
N VAL A 60 23.52 9.13 8.67
CA VAL A 60 22.62 8.40 9.58
C VAL A 60 21.59 9.39 10.13
N PRO A 61 20.43 9.55 9.47
CA PRO A 61 19.43 10.49 9.95
C PRO A 61 18.80 10.00 11.27
N PRO A 62 18.48 10.93 12.20
CA PRO A 62 17.68 10.56 13.36
C PRO A 62 16.31 10.05 12.89
N CYS A 63 15.71 9.14 13.67
CA CYS A 63 14.40 8.58 13.38
C CYS A 63 13.41 9.00 14.47
N PRO A 64 12.70 10.15 14.32
CA PRO A 64 11.74 10.63 15.32
C PRO A 64 10.62 9.63 15.61
N LEU A 65 10.30 8.77 14.65
CA LEU A 65 9.27 7.73 14.83
C LEU A 65 9.62 6.72 15.94
N LYS A 66 10.90 6.60 16.32
CA LYS A 66 11.35 5.74 17.43
C LYS A 66 11.20 6.38 18.81
N ASP A 67 10.82 7.66 18.88
CA ASP A 67 10.53 8.30 20.15
C ASP A 67 9.37 7.58 20.82
N LYS A 68 9.50 7.26 22.12
CA LYS A 68 8.54 6.40 22.83
C LYS A 68 7.09 6.88 22.71
N GLU A 69 6.90 8.19 22.74
CA GLU A 69 5.58 8.79 22.61
C GLU A 69 4.91 8.46 21.26
N ILE A 70 5.66 8.56 20.16
CA ILE A 70 5.16 8.23 18.83
C ILE A 70 5.07 6.71 18.66
N TRP A 71 6.11 5.99 19.07
CA TRP A 71 6.21 4.54 18.89
C TRP A 71 5.08 3.76 19.60
N GLU A 72 4.71 4.19 20.80
CA GLU A 72 3.74 3.50 21.65
C GLU A 72 2.33 4.10 21.62
N ASN A 73 2.17 5.38 21.25
CA ASN A 73 0.87 6.04 21.35
C ASN A 73 0.31 6.54 20.02
N ALA A 74 1.15 6.79 19.00
CA ALA A 74 0.65 7.27 17.70
C ALA A 74 0.02 6.11 16.92
N LYS A 75 -1.29 6.19 16.70
CA LYS A 75 -2.06 5.21 15.94
C LYS A 75 -2.11 5.56 14.45
N PHE A 76 -2.04 4.53 13.60
CA PHE A 76 -2.24 4.64 12.17
C PHE A 76 -3.24 3.58 11.67
N PRO A 77 -4.10 3.91 10.70
CA PRO A 77 -5.04 2.97 10.12
C PRO A 77 -4.34 1.99 9.18
N THR A 78 -4.78 0.74 9.16
CA THR A 78 -4.26 -0.29 8.25
C THR A 78 -5.32 -0.76 7.25
N ARG A 79 -4.88 -1.54 6.26
CA ARG A 79 -5.78 -2.20 5.31
C ARG A 79 -5.43 -3.67 5.21
N ILE A 80 -6.46 -4.50 5.06
CA ILE A 80 -6.33 -5.96 4.95
C ILE A 80 -6.07 -6.32 3.48
N GLN A 81 -5.05 -7.15 3.25
CA GLN A 81 -4.71 -7.68 1.93
C GLN A 81 -4.82 -9.21 1.94
N GLN A 82 -5.66 -9.76 1.05
CA GLN A 82 -5.75 -11.20 0.79
C GLN A 82 -4.75 -11.55 -0.32
N VAL A 83 -3.58 -12.08 0.07
CA VAL A 83 -2.41 -12.28 -0.81
C VAL A 83 -2.71 -13.30 -1.91
N ASP A 84 -3.45 -14.35 -1.59
CA ASP A 84 -3.92 -15.42 -2.48
C ASP A 84 -4.75 -14.90 -3.66
N LEU A 85 -5.46 -13.79 -3.49
CA LEU A 85 -6.35 -13.21 -4.50
C LEU A 85 -5.72 -12.04 -5.29
N LEU A 86 -4.45 -11.69 -5.04
CA LEU A 86 -3.80 -10.54 -5.69
C LEU A 86 -3.65 -10.73 -7.21
N GLN A 87 -3.28 -11.93 -7.64
CA GLN A 87 -3.10 -12.28 -9.05
C GLN A 87 -4.29 -13.07 -9.61
N ASN A 88 -4.69 -14.15 -8.93
CA ASN A 88 -5.70 -15.08 -9.41
C ASN A 88 -7.03 -14.80 -8.72
N ARG A 89 -8.01 -14.27 -9.46
CA ARG A 89 -9.36 -13.98 -8.95
C ARG A 89 -10.41 -14.09 -10.04
N GLU A 90 -11.65 -14.37 -9.66
CA GLU A 90 -12.79 -14.33 -10.57
C GLU A 90 -12.97 -12.91 -11.15
N PRO A 91 -13.19 -12.78 -12.48
CA PRO A 91 -13.37 -11.48 -13.10
C PRO A 91 -14.62 -10.78 -12.54
N MET A 92 -14.45 -9.53 -12.13
CA MET A 92 -15.56 -8.75 -11.57
C MET A 92 -16.73 -8.67 -12.56
N ARG A 93 -17.92 -9.10 -12.13
CA ARG A 93 -19.15 -8.87 -12.88
C ARG A 93 -19.39 -7.37 -12.97
N LYS A 94 -19.16 -6.78 -14.15
CA LYS A 94 -19.57 -5.40 -14.41
C LYS A 94 -21.09 -5.32 -14.24
N LYS A 95 -21.56 -4.73 -13.14
CA LYS A 95 -22.98 -4.37 -12.99
C LYS A 95 -23.32 -3.53 -14.23
N SER A 96 -24.21 -4.04 -15.09
CA SER A 96 -24.65 -3.31 -16.27
C SER A 96 -25.22 -1.98 -15.78
N ARG A 97 -24.49 -0.89 -15.98
CA ARG A 97 -25.03 0.45 -15.74
C ARG A 97 -26.19 0.62 -16.71
N GLY A 98 -27.40 0.38 -16.22
CA GLY A 98 -28.62 0.52 -17.00
C GLY A 98 -28.60 1.89 -17.64
N ARG A 99 -28.51 1.93 -18.97
CA ARG A 99 -28.69 3.17 -19.74
C ARG A 99 -30.12 3.62 -19.49
N LYS A 100 -30.33 4.51 -18.51
CA LYS A 100 -31.60 5.23 -18.36
C LYS A 100 -31.69 6.27 -19.48
N ARG A 101 -31.89 5.81 -20.71
CA ARG A 101 -32.29 6.67 -21.84
C ARG A 101 -33.78 6.92 -21.70
N LYS A 102 -34.17 8.02 -21.04
CA LYS A 102 -35.47 8.65 -21.30
C LYS A 102 -35.20 10.03 -21.88
N ARG A 103 -34.98 10.08 -23.21
CA ARG A 103 -35.06 11.30 -24.00
C ARG A 103 -36.53 11.75 -23.96
N GLY A 104 -36.88 12.61 -23.01
CA GLY A 104 -38.09 13.44 -23.07
C GLY A 104 -37.77 14.70 -23.88
N LYS A 105 -38.65 15.05 -24.84
CA LYS A 105 -38.52 16.20 -25.75
C LYS A 105 -38.37 17.54 -25.00
N PRO A 106 -37.59 18.52 -25.49
CA PRO A 106 -37.66 19.87 -24.95
C PRO A 106 -38.87 20.60 -25.56
N SER A 107 -39.81 21.06 -24.71
CA SER A 107 -40.78 22.09 -25.08
C SER A 107 -40.20 23.47 -24.73
N LYS A 108 -40.32 24.40 -25.68
CA LYS A 108 -39.73 25.74 -25.71
C LYS A 108 -40.23 26.71 -24.63
N MET A 109 -39.30 27.61 -24.28
CA MET A 109 -39.43 29.02 -23.85
C MET A 109 -39.83 29.35 -22.41
N GLY A 110 -38.97 30.12 -21.73
CA GLY A 110 -39.31 30.86 -20.51
C GLY A 110 -38.10 31.19 -19.66
N ALA A 111 -37.54 32.39 -19.83
CA ALA A 111 -36.43 32.90 -19.03
C ALA A 111 -36.86 33.26 -17.60
N CYS A 112 -36.02 32.97 -16.60
CA CYS A 112 -35.71 33.92 -15.53
C CYS A 112 -34.41 33.56 -14.80
N ASN A 113 -33.70 34.63 -14.48
CA ASN A 113 -32.39 34.71 -13.86
C ASN A 113 -32.57 34.70 -12.33
N ARG A 114 -31.88 33.81 -11.60
CA ARG A 114 -31.63 34.04 -10.16
C ARG A 114 -30.40 33.27 -9.68
N ARG A 115 -29.42 34.03 -9.17
CA ARG A 115 -28.24 33.55 -8.44
C ARG A 115 -28.70 32.81 -7.19
N THR A 116 -28.11 31.64 -6.95
CA THR A 116 -27.93 31.08 -5.61
C THR A 116 -26.58 30.39 -5.55
N VAL A 117 -25.82 30.80 -4.56
CA VAL A 117 -24.50 30.31 -4.18
C VAL A 117 -24.62 28.81 -3.88
N ASN A 118 -23.96 27.96 -4.68
CA ASN A 118 -24.02 26.51 -4.45
C ASN A 118 -22.94 26.14 -3.44
N SER A 119 -23.35 26.14 -2.17
CA SER A 119 -22.65 25.47 -1.08
C SER A 119 -22.32 24.03 -1.48
N CYS A 120 -21.07 23.64 -1.24
CA CYS A 120 -20.54 22.31 -1.52
C CYS A 120 -21.18 21.34 -0.51
N SER A 121 -22.38 20.84 -0.81
CA SER A 121 -22.99 19.81 0.01
C SER A 121 -22.27 18.49 -0.25
N GLU A 122 -21.34 18.19 0.66
CA GLU A 122 -21.17 16.90 1.34
C GLU A 122 -22.16 15.84 0.82
N ALA A 123 -21.73 15.03 -0.15
CA ALA A 123 -22.41 13.79 -0.47
C ALA A 123 -21.98 12.76 0.59
N ASP A 124 -22.67 12.80 1.72
CA ASP A 124 -22.81 11.68 2.65
C ASP A 124 -23.34 10.48 1.85
N ALA A 125 -22.41 9.59 1.48
CA ALA A 125 -22.72 8.28 0.96
C ALA A 125 -22.55 7.28 2.10
N THR A 126 -23.51 7.29 3.02
CA THR A 126 -23.93 6.10 3.77
C THR A 126 -24.55 5.09 2.79
N THR A 127 -23.72 4.58 1.88
CA THR A 127 -24.01 3.35 1.16
C THR A 127 -23.44 2.23 2.00
N SER A 128 -24.33 1.37 2.51
CA SER A 128 -23.98 0.02 2.93
C SER A 128 -23.42 -0.72 1.72
N GLU A 129 -22.12 -0.56 1.49
CA GLU A 129 -21.37 -1.22 0.43
C GLU A 129 -21.28 -2.70 0.79
N SER A 130 -22.25 -3.47 0.28
CA SER A 130 -22.20 -4.93 0.22
C SER A 130 -20.81 -5.43 -0.20
N ASP A 131 -20.30 -6.44 0.51
CA ASP A 131 -18.96 -7.07 0.47
C ASP A 131 -18.45 -7.60 -0.88
N ASP A 132 -19.10 -7.29 -2.01
CA ASP A 132 -18.78 -7.84 -3.34
C ASP A 132 -17.69 -7.05 -4.10
N LYS A 133 -17.06 -6.04 -3.48
CA LYS A 133 -16.03 -5.22 -4.15
C LYS A 133 -14.63 -5.69 -3.74
N PHE A 134 -13.97 -6.43 -4.63
CA PHE A 134 -12.55 -6.75 -4.49
C PHE A 134 -11.74 -5.47 -4.28
N GLY A 135 -10.99 -5.42 -3.19
CA GLY A 135 -10.23 -4.27 -2.75
C GLY A 135 -9.68 -4.49 -1.35
N PHE A 136 -8.85 -3.57 -0.89
CA PHE A 136 -8.30 -3.64 0.46
C PHE A 136 -9.32 -3.09 1.45
N GLN A 137 -9.87 -3.97 2.28
CA GLN A 137 -10.82 -3.59 3.32
C GLN A 137 -10.10 -2.84 4.45
N SER A 138 -10.85 -2.02 5.19
CA SER A 138 -10.30 -1.33 6.36
C SER A 138 -9.86 -2.35 7.40
N GLY A 139 -8.62 -2.22 7.87
CA GLY A 139 -8.08 -3.01 8.96
C GLY A 139 -8.22 -2.28 10.30
N PRO A 140 -7.78 -2.91 11.40
CA PRO A 140 -7.70 -2.25 12.70
C PRO A 140 -6.60 -1.19 12.71
N ASP A 141 -6.75 -0.20 13.58
CA ASP A 141 -5.71 0.78 13.85
C ASP A 141 -4.62 0.17 14.74
N PHE A 142 -3.36 0.50 14.45
CA PHE A 142 -2.23 0.03 15.23
C PHE A 142 -1.32 1.17 15.64
N THR A 143 -0.62 0.99 16.75
CA THR A 143 0.63 1.71 17.04
C THR A 143 1.82 0.98 16.40
N LEU A 144 2.97 1.64 16.25
CA LEU A 144 4.17 0.99 15.69
C LEU A 144 4.61 -0.21 16.53
N LYS A 145 4.53 -0.09 17.86
CA LYS A 145 4.81 -1.18 18.80
C LYS A 145 3.89 -2.38 18.61
N GLU A 146 2.57 -2.16 18.59
CA GLU A 146 1.60 -3.25 18.42
C GLU A 146 1.73 -3.90 17.04
N PHE A 147 1.94 -3.10 15.99
CA PHE A 147 2.12 -3.61 14.64
C PHE A 147 3.38 -4.49 14.51
N GLN A 148 4.49 -4.09 15.15
CA GLN A 148 5.70 -4.90 15.21
C GLN A 148 5.48 -6.21 15.98
N GLN A 149 4.78 -6.17 17.11
CA GLN A 149 4.45 -7.38 17.88
C GLN A 149 3.56 -8.34 17.07
N TYR A 150 2.60 -7.79 16.32
CA TYR A 150 1.76 -8.56 15.42
C TYR A 150 2.58 -9.20 14.28
N ASP A 151 3.51 -8.47 13.65
CA ASP A 151 4.42 -9.01 12.62
C ASP A 151 5.29 -10.16 13.16
N ASN A 152 5.87 -9.98 14.36
CA ASN A 152 6.67 -11.01 15.00
C ASN A 152 5.83 -12.26 15.30
N SER A 153 4.67 -12.09 15.93
CA SER A 153 3.76 -13.22 16.22
C SER A 153 3.29 -13.92 14.95
N PHE A 154 3.02 -13.17 13.88
CA PHE A 154 2.64 -13.73 12.58
C PHE A 154 3.77 -14.56 12.00
N LYS A 155 5.00 -14.03 11.97
CA LYS A 155 6.18 -14.74 11.47
C LYS A 155 6.47 -16.01 12.27
N ASP A 156 6.38 -15.94 13.59
CA ASP A 156 6.60 -17.10 14.46
C ASP A 156 5.58 -18.21 14.17
N CYS A 157 4.30 -17.87 14.01
CA CYS A 157 3.26 -18.84 13.67
C CYS A 157 3.39 -19.38 12.23
N TYR A 158 3.70 -18.51 11.27
CA TYR A 158 3.74 -18.88 9.85
C TYR A 158 4.98 -19.71 9.50
N PHE A 159 6.16 -19.29 9.99
CA PHE A 159 7.44 -19.94 9.71
C PHE A 159 7.84 -20.98 10.76
N GLN A 160 7.19 -21.04 11.93
CA GLN A 160 7.51 -21.99 13.02
C GLN A 160 8.99 -21.94 13.45
N LEU A 161 9.56 -20.73 13.54
CA LEU A 161 10.98 -20.52 13.90
C LEU A 161 11.37 -21.02 15.31
N ASN A 162 10.39 -21.43 16.11
CA ASN A 162 10.59 -21.93 17.48
C ASN A 162 10.74 -23.46 17.58
N ASP A 163 10.44 -24.23 16.53
CA ASP A 163 10.44 -25.71 16.58
C ASP A 163 11.78 -26.35 16.18
N CYS A 164 12.83 -25.55 15.95
CA CYS A 164 14.12 -26.03 15.43
C CYS A 164 15.28 -25.96 16.44
N LYS A 165 15.00 -25.74 17.74
CA LYS A 165 16.03 -25.60 18.79
C LYS A 165 16.26 -26.84 19.66
N ASP A 166 15.53 -27.93 19.46
CA ASP A 166 15.75 -29.17 20.19
C ASP A 166 16.41 -30.21 19.27
N GLY A 167 17.74 -30.17 19.18
CA GLY A 167 18.51 -31.07 18.34
C GLY A 167 20.02 -30.86 18.42
N GLU A 168 20.58 -30.87 19.63
CA GLU A 168 22.00 -31.18 19.89
C GLU A 168 22.10 -32.16 21.06
#